data_AF-R7BGE8-F1
#
_entry.id   AF-R7BGE8-F1
#
_cell.length_a   1.000
_cell.length_b   1.000
_cell.length_c   1.000
_cell.angle_alpha   90.00
_cell.angle_beta   90.00
_cell.angle_gamma   90.00
#
_symmetry.space_group_name_H-M   'P 1'
#
loop_
_entity.id
_entity.type
_entity.pdbx_description
1 polymer ?
#
loop_
_entity_poly.entity_id
_entity_poly.type
_entity_poly.pdbx_seq_one_letter_code
_entity_poly.pdbx_strand_id
1 'polypeptide(L)'
;MSLSELLKRLFNLWIKKKTKNLTQIPLFVMVFDYKKFKSKGKKNSCMLHIHPELAEYEFVKSKLQEAVDYVRGNYDMDIFTRI
;
A
#
# COMPACT_ATOMS: atom_id res chain seq x y z
N MET A 1 3.97 -16.20 -21.36
CA MET A 1 3.94 -15.03 -20.47
C MET A 1 3.98 -15.54 -19.04
N SER A 2 5.00 -15.16 -18.27
CA SER A 2 5.18 -15.64 -16.89
C SER A 2 4.19 -14.97 -15.93
N LEU A 3 3.94 -15.59 -14.77
CA LEU A 3 3.07 -15.03 -13.72
C LEU A 3 3.56 -13.66 -13.23
N SER A 4 4.88 -13.48 -13.12
CA SER A 4 5.49 -12.20 -12.73
C SER A 4 5.18 -11.09 -13.73
N GLU A 5 5.16 -11.40 -15.01
CA GLU A 5 4.91 -10.44 -16.08
C GLU A 5 3.43 -10.03 -16.16
N LEU A 6 2.52 -10.96 -15.87
CA LEU A 6 1.09 -10.67 -15.70
C LEU A 6 0.86 -9.72 -14.51
N LEU A 7 1.51 -9.99 -13.37
CA LEU A 7 1.40 -9.16 -12.16
C LEU A 7 1.92 -7.74 -12.38
N LYS A 8 3.07 -7.60 -13.06
CA LYS A 8 3.61 -6.28 -13.44
C LYS A 8 2.63 -5.50 -14.33
N ARG A 9 2.02 -6.15 -15.33
CA ARG A 9 1.03 -5.52 -16.21
C ARG A 9 -0.21 -5.04 -15.45
N LEU A 10 -0.75 -5.86 -14.55
CA LEU A 10 -1.92 -5.50 -13.74
C LEU A 10 -1.61 -4.33 -12.81
N PHE A 11 -0.45 -4.33 -12.16
CA PHE A 11 -0.02 -3.23 -11.30
C PHE A 11 0.18 -1.92 -12.09
N ASN A 12 0.80 -1.99 -13.27
CA ASN A 12 0.97 -0.84 -14.15
C ASN A 12 -0.36 -0.25 -14.64
N LEU A 13 -1.35 -1.09 -14.94
CA LEU A 13 -2.70 -0.63 -15.28
C LEU A 13 -3.37 0.07 -14.09
N TRP A 14 -3.19 -0.47 -12.88
CA TRP A 14 -3.70 0.17 -11.66
C TRP A 14 -3.03 1.53 -11.40
N ILE A 15 -1.71 1.65 -11.58
CA ILE A 15 -0.96 2.91 -11.49
C ILE A 15 -1.50 3.94 -12.49
N LYS A 16 -1.67 3.54 -13.76
CA LYS A 16 -2.21 4.41 -14.81
C LYS A 16 -3.59 4.96 -14.46
N LYS A 17 -4.43 4.15 -13.80
CA LYS A 17 -5.75 4.60 -13.33
C LYS A 17 -5.66 5.58 -12.15
N LYS A 18 -4.62 5.47 -11.31
CA LYS A 18 -4.45 6.28 -10.10
C LYS A 18 -3.67 7.57 -10.33
N THR A 19 -2.85 7.64 -11.38
CA THR A 19 -2.04 8.82 -11.73
C THR A 19 -2.57 9.44 -13.03
N LYS A 20 -3.02 10.69 -12.97
CA LYS A 20 -3.48 11.42 -14.17
C LYS A 20 -2.27 11.73 -15.06
N ASN A 21 -1.91 10.79 -15.94
CA ASN A 21 -0.97 10.93 -17.08
C ASN A 21 0.48 10.43 -16.89
N LEU A 22 0.78 9.44 -16.04
CA LEU A 22 2.13 8.84 -15.89
C LEU A 22 3.26 9.82 -15.53
N THR A 23 2.95 11.08 -15.19
CA THR A 23 3.93 12.05 -14.68
C THR A 23 4.47 11.64 -13.32
N GLN A 24 3.79 10.72 -12.63
CA GLN A 24 4.16 10.16 -11.35
C GLN A 24 3.94 8.65 -11.37
N ILE A 25 4.87 7.88 -10.81
CA ILE A 25 4.77 6.44 -10.66
C ILE A 25 4.82 6.14 -9.15
N PRO A 26 3.71 5.73 -8.52
CA PRO A 26 3.73 5.35 -7.12
C PRO A 26 4.43 4.00 -7.00
N LEU A 27 5.61 4.03 -6.41
CA LEU A 27 6.46 2.87 -6.16
C LEU A 27 5.89 1.94 -5.08
N PHE A 28 5.21 2.53 -4.10
CA PHE A 28 4.37 1.84 -3.14
C PHE A 28 3.22 2.75 -2.71
N VAL A 29 2.14 2.15 -2.23
CA VAL A 29 0.99 2.84 -1.67
C VAL A 29 0.60 2.16 -0.38
N MET A 30 0.61 2.91 0.72
CA MET A 30 0.06 2.48 2.00
C MET A 30 -1.34 3.06 2.14
N VAL A 31 -2.31 2.19 2.41
CA VAL A 31 -3.72 2.57 2.56
C VAL A 31 -4.23 2.05 3.89
N PHE A 32 -4.79 2.95 4.69
CA PHE A 32 -5.49 2.58 5.91
C PHE A 32 -7.00 2.50 5.66
N ASP A 33 -7.57 1.31 5.81
CA ASP A 33 -9.00 1.06 5.72
C ASP A 33 -9.66 1.35 7.06
N TYR A 34 -10.09 2.60 7.22
CA TYR A 34 -10.73 3.09 8.44
C TYR A 34 -12.05 2.37 8.77
N LYS A 35 -12.85 2.02 7.75
CA LYS A 35 -14.11 1.29 7.94
C LYS A 35 -13.85 -0.12 8.47
N LYS A 36 -12.85 -0.80 7.92
CA LYS A 36 -12.44 -2.12 8.39
C LYS A 36 -11.82 -2.05 9.78
N PHE A 37 -11.05 -1.00 10.09
CA PHE A 37 -10.52 -0.78 11.43
C PHE A 37 -11.64 -0.68 12.48
N LYS A 38 -12.65 0.16 12.24
CA LYS A 38 -13.78 0.33 13.18
C LYS A 38 -14.58 -0.96 13.39
N SER A 39 -14.66 -1.83 12.38
CA SER A 39 -15.48 -3.06 12.44
C SER A 39 -14.71 -4.32 12.88
N LYS A 40 -13.42 -4.45 12.55
CA LYS A 40 -12.62 -5.67 12.74
C LYS A 40 -11.31 -5.43 13.50
N GLY A 41 -11.07 -4.21 13.96
CA GLY A 41 -9.87 -3.80 14.67
C GLY A 41 -8.64 -3.66 13.77
N LYS A 42 -7.46 -3.63 14.39
CA LYS A 42 -6.17 -3.36 13.73
C LYS A 42 -5.79 -4.36 12.64
N LYS A 43 -6.19 -5.63 12.77
CA LYS A 43 -5.69 -6.68 11.88
C LYS A 43 -6.12 -6.42 10.43
N ASN A 44 -5.14 -6.36 9.53
CA ASN A 44 -5.34 -6.10 8.10
C ASN A 44 -6.09 -4.78 7.79
N SER A 45 -6.07 -3.79 8.70
CA SER A 45 -6.65 -2.46 8.47
C SER A 45 -5.68 -1.49 7.83
N CYS A 46 -4.38 -1.78 7.82
CA CYS A 46 -3.37 -1.06 7.06
C CYS A 46 -2.80 -2.01 6.01
N MET A 47 -2.87 -1.61 4.74
CA MET A 47 -2.45 -2.41 3.59
C MET A 47 -1.33 -1.69 2.84
N LEU A 48 -0.33 -2.45 2.41
CA LEU A 48 0.77 -1.96 1.61
C LEU A 48 0.74 -2.62 0.24
N HIS A 49 0.73 -1.81 -0.80
CA HIS A 49 0.86 -2.23 -2.19
C HIS A 49 2.23 -1.78 -2.69
N ILE A 50 3.14 -2.72 -2.95
CA ILE A 50 4.50 -2.43 -3.43
C ILE A 50 4.59 -2.81 -4.90
N HIS A 51 5.29 -2.01 -5.71
CA HIS A 51 5.64 -2.40 -7.06
C HIS A 51 6.45 -3.72 -7.05
N PRO A 52 6.15 -4.69 -7.93
CA PRO A 52 6.79 -6.01 -7.90
C PRO A 52 8.33 -5.97 -7.90
N GLU A 53 8.93 -5.07 -8.69
CA GLU A 53 10.40 -4.94 -8.74
C GLU A 53 11.00 -4.42 -7.43
N LEU A 54 10.25 -3.61 -6.67
CA LEU A 54 10.72 -3.17 -5.36
C LEU A 54 10.51 -4.21 -4.27
N ALA A 55 9.51 -5.08 -4.44
CA ALA A 55 9.22 -6.16 -3.51
C ALA A 55 10.31 -7.25 -3.48
N GLU A 56 11.14 -7.34 -4.51
CA GLU A 56 12.30 -8.24 -4.58
C GLU A 56 13.43 -7.82 -3.62
N TYR A 57 13.48 -6.55 -3.22
CA TYR A 57 14.49 -6.04 -2.28
C TYR A 57 14.00 -6.17 -0.83
N GLU A 58 14.50 -7.18 -0.11
CA GLU A 58 14.08 -7.48 1.27
C GLU A 58 14.34 -6.31 2.25
N PHE A 59 15.38 -5.49 2.01
CA PHE A 59 15.63 -4.27 2.76
C PHE A 59 14.44 -3.28 2.66
N VAL A 60 13.93 -3.05 1.44
CA VAL A 60 12.81 -2.12 1.21
C VAL A 60 11.54 -2.68 1.83
N LYS A 61 11.26 -3.96 1.59
CA LYS A 61 10.08 -4.65 2.09
C LYS A 61 10.01 -4.65 3.62
N SER A 62 11.10 -4.94 4.31
CA SER A 62 11.15 -4.93 5.78
C SER A 62 10.87 -3.54 6.35
N LYS A 63 11.48 -2.49 5.80
CA LYS A 63 11.23 -1.10 6.24
C LYS A 63 9.81 -0.62 6.00
N LEU A 64 9.22 -0.97 4.86
CA LEU A 64 7.82 -0.61 4.61
C LEU A 64 6.86 -1.39 5.52
N GLN A 65 7.18 -2.65 5.86
CA GLN A 65 6.38 -3.42 6.79
C GLN A 65 6.46 -2.87 8.22
N GLU A 66 7.65 -2.46 8.69
CA GLU A 66 7.82 -1.75 9.96
C GLU A 66 6.93 -0.49 10.02
N ALA A 67 6.88 0.30 8.94
CA ALA A 67 6.03 1.48 8.85
C ALA A 67 4.53 1.13 8.93
N VAL A 68 4.08 0.08 8.23
CA VAL A 68 2.69 -0.42 8.30
C VAL A 68 2.33 -0.80 9.72
N ASP A 69 3.21 -1.54 10.39
CA ASP A 69 2.99 -2.03 11.75
C ASP A 69 2.93 -0.87 12.74
N TYR A 70 3.84 0.10 12.59
CA TYR A 70 3.87 1.30 13.41
C TYR A 70 2.58 2.13 13.27
N VAL A 71 2.16 2.44 12.03
CA VAL A 71 0.92 3.22 11.79
C VAL A 71 -0.29 2.50 12.36
N ARG A 72 -0.39 1.19 12.13
CA ARG A 72 -1.49 0.36 12.63
C ARG A 72 -1.51 0.27 14.16
N GLY A 73 -0.35 0.21 14.79
CA GLY A 73 -0.19 0.06 16.23
C GLY A 73 -0.45 1.34 17.01
N ASN A 74 0.07 2.46 16.49
CA ASN A 74 0.33 3.67 17.28
C ASN A 74 -0.45 4.91 16.85
N TYR A 75 -0.96 4.97 15.62
CA TYR A 75 -1.64 6.18 15.14
C TYR A 75 -3.14 6.14 15.40
N ASP A 76 -3.68 7.19 16.01
CA ASP A 76 -5.11 7.44 16.05
C ASP A 76 -5.57 7.99 14.69
N MET A 77 -6.14 7.11 13.88
CA MET A 77 -6.60 7.49 12.53
C MET A 77 -7.82 8.40 12.56
N ASP A 78 -8.49 8.56 13.70
CA ASP A 78 -9.60 9.51 13.84
C ASP A 78 -9.11 10.94 13.52
N ILE A 79 -7.84 11.28 13.81
CA ILE A 79 -7.26 12.60 13.54
C ILE A 79 -7.34 13.02 12.07
N PHE A 80 -7.17 12.07 11.13
CA PHE A 80 -7.19 12.34 9.69
C PHE A 80 -8.59 12.42 9.11
N THR A 81 -9.61 12.08 9.91
CA THR A 81 -11.01 12.07 9.50
C THR A 81 -11.83 13.19 10.13
N ARG A 82 -11.23 13.96 11.05
CA ARG A 82 -11.81 15.18 11.60
C ARG A 82 -11.83 16.25 10.49
N ILE A 83 -13.03 16.68 10.13
CA ILE A 83 -13.28 17.82 9.23
C ILE A 83 -13.54 19.04 10.11
#